data_AF-A0A9D8RAB7-F1
#
_entry.id   AF-A0A9D8RAB7-F1
#
_cell.length_a   1.000
_cell.length_b   1.000
_cell.length_c   1.000
_cell.angle_alpha   90.00
_cell.angle_beta   90.00
_cell.angle_gamma   90.00
#
_symmetry.space_group_name_H-M   'P 1'
#
loop_
_entity.id
_entity.type
_entity.pdbx_description
1 polymer ?
#
loop_
_entity_poly.entity_id
_entity_poly.type
_entity_poly.pdbx_seq_one_letter_code
_entity_poly.pdbx_strand_id
1 'polypeptide(L)'
;MKQTVKIRCKNNKKTVNVEIGSTLYDIFSVSGVEMKHGPISAEVNNKVEGMHYRVYHNQDVEFLDINSSSGRRAYVRSLFFVLCKAVHEVYSDGHVIIDIPVSNGYYCNLQLGRAVTLEDVTMLRQKMQEIIDAKIPIRRHECPTEEAIEVFSRNTTHSSKVKLLRSIGSLYTVYYEIDGYNDYYYGTLLTNTSQIYLFGLEKYYDGLLLRIPSMENPDELGAMVKQDKMFEIFQEHHRWQSIMGISTVGDFNEQVALGNATDIINVSEALQEKKIAHMAEDIFHRKGVRMVLLAGPSSSGKTTTCKRLSIQLMTCGLHPVQISLDDYFVDRTKTPRDASGDYDYESLYALNIPLLNKHLQQLFDGEEITLPHYNFHSGTSELEGGRKLVLRENDILVVEGIHALNPELTAQIPEEKKYRVYASALTTILLDNHNYIPTTDNRLLRRIIRDYKYRGCSAQDTIHRWASVRAGENKWIFPYQENADAMFNTAMLFELAVIKNQAEPILRQVPQNAPEHAEAYRLLKFLSYIAPITDLEIPPTSLLREFLGGSSFKY
;
A
#
# COMPACT_ATOMS: atom_id res chain seq x y z
N MET A 1 -27.72 -21.87 35.51
CA MET A 1 -27.66 -20.57 34.80
C MET A 1 -26.49 -20.62 33.84
N LYS A 2 -26.70 -20.37 32.54
CA LYS A 2 -25.57 -20.16 31.63
C LYS A 2 -24.87 -18.87 32.03
N GLN A 3 -23.55 -18.90 32.13
CA GLN A 3 -22.77 -17.71 32.46
C GLN A 3 -22.83 -16.73 31.29
N THR A 4 -23.01 -15.45 31.60
CA THR A 4 -23.14 -14.39 30.61
C THR A 4 -22.01 -13.38 30.72
N VAL A 5 -21.73 -12.70 29.61
CA VAL A 5 -20.80 -11.57 29.53
C VAL A 5 -21.52 -10.34 29.00
N LYS A 6 -21.05 -9.16 29.43
CA LYS A 6 -21.56 -7.86 29.01
C LYS A 6 -20.80 -7.37 27.79
N ILE A 7 -21.52 -7.12 26.70
CA ILE A 7 -20.97 -6.57 25.47
C ILE A 7 -21.50 -5.15 25.27
N ARG A 8 -20.60 -4.16 25.21
CA ARG A 8 -20.98 -2.78 24.90
C ARG A 8 -20.87 -2.57 23.38
N CYS A 9 -22.01 -2.41 22.71
CA CYS A 9 -22.08 -2.14 21.28
C CYS A 9 -21.85 -0.65 21.04
N LYS A 10 -20.71 -0.28 20.44
CA LYS A 10 -20.37 1.13 20.17
C LYS A 10 -21.31 1.76 19.14
N ASN A 11 -21.74 1.01 18.13
CA ASN A 11 -22.58 1.50 17.03
C ASN A 11 -23.87 2.18 17.52
N ASN A 12 -24.53 1.62 18.53
CA ASN A 12 -25.80 2.11 19.06
C ASN A 12 -25.74 2.49 20.56
N LYS A 13 -24.55 2.44 21.16
CA LYS A 13 -24.27 2.74 22.58
C LYS A 13 -25.06 1.88 23.58
N LYS A 14 -25.58 0.72 23.16
CA LYS A 14 -26.30 -0.21 24.03
C LYS A 14 -25.36 -1.26 24.62
N THR A 15 -25.79 -1.88 25.72
CA THR A 15 -25.11 -3.05 26.29
C THR A 15 -26.05 -4.25 26.21
N VAL A 16 -25.54 -5.38 25.71
CA VAL A 16 -26.26 -6.65 25.67
C VAL A 16 -25.57 -7.69 26.56
N ASN A 17 -26.36 -8.56 27.19
CA ASN A 17 -25.84 -9.72 27.91
C ASN A 17 -25.97 -10.93 26.99
N VAL A 18 -24.87 -11.62 26.72
CA VAL A 18 -24.83 -12.81 25.86
C VAL A 18 -24.19 -13.97 26.59
N GLU A 19 -24.48 -15.20 26.16
CA GLU A 19 -23.87 -16.39 26.73
C GLU A 19 -22.35 -16.40 26.43
N ILE A 20 -21.55 -16.86 27.38
CA ILE A 20 -20.11 -17.09 27.14
C ILE A 20 -19.93 -18.03 25.95
N GLY A 21 -19.06 -17.64 25.01
CA GLY A 21 -18.80 -18.36 23.77
C GLY A 21 -19.69 -17.96 22.59
N SER A 22 -20.63 -17.02 22.77
CA SER A 22 -21.41 -16.45 21.66
C SER A 22 -20.48 -15.85 20.61
N THR A 23 -20.81 -16.04 19.33
CA THR A 23 -20.06 -15.43 18.23
C THR A 23 -20.44 -13.97 18.04
N LEU A 24 -19.60 -13.20 17.36
CA LEU A 24 -19.98 -11.86 16.92
C LEU A 24 -21.23 -11.85 16.05
N TYR A 25 -21.48 -12.90 15.27
CA TYR A 25 -22.72 -13.05 14.51
C TYR A 25 -23.95 -13.16 15.41
N ASP A 26 -23.87 -13.99 16.46
CA ASP A 26 -24.94 -14.13 17.46
C ASP A 26 -25.19 -12.80 18.17
N ILE A 27 -24.12 -12.10 18.58
CA ILE A 27 -24.20 -10.79 19.23
C ILE A 27 -24.88 -9.76 18.32
N PHE A 28 -24.51 -9.72 17.03
CA PHE A 28 -25.12 -8.80 16.06
C PHE A 28 -26.63 -8.98 16.01
N SER A 29 -27.11 -10.22 15.92
CA SER A 29 -28.54 -10.56 15.82
C SER A 29 -29.39 -10.04 16.99
N VAL A 30 -28.80 -9.92 18.19
CA VAL A 30 -29.50 -9.45 19.41
C VAL A 30 -29.14 -8.01 19.80
N SER A 31 -28.17 -7.40 19.10
CA SER A 31 -27.66 -6.05 19.41
C SER A 31 -28.64 -4.93 19.04
N GLY A 32 -29.56 -5.19 18.10
CA GLY A 32 -30.41 -4.17 17.48
C GLY A 32 -29.63 -3.15 16.64
N VAL A 33 -28.43 -3.49 16.17
CA VAL A 33 -27.68 -2.72 15.17
C VAL A 33 -28.19 -3.11 13.79
N GLU A 34 -28.49 -2.12 12.95
CA GLU A 34 -28.88 -2.32 11.57
C GLU A 34 -27.78 -1.81 10.63
N MET A 35 -27.43 -2.59 9.61
CA MET A 35 -26.43 -2.23 8.62
C MET A 35 -26.94 -2.65 7.24
N LYS A 36 -26.96 -1.72 6.27
CA LYS A 36 -27.49 -1.95 4.93
C LYS A 36 -26.87 -3.17 4.23
N HIS A 37 -25.54 -3.30 4.32
CA HIS A 37 -24.79 -4.41 3.73
C HIS A 37 -24.46 -5.52 4.73
N GLY A 38 -25.11 -5.51 5.89
CA GLY A 38 -24.84 -6.42 7.00
C GLY A 38 -23.46 -6.22 7.65
N PRO A 39 -23.20 -6.94 8.74
CA PRO A 39 -21.91 -6.94 9.39
C PRO A 39 -20.93 -7.81 8.61
N ILE A 40 -19.76 -7.26 8.31
CA ILE A 40 -18.67 -7.98 7.64
C ILE A 40 -17.61 -8.43 8.65
N SER A 41 -17.30 -7.57 9.61
CA SER A 41 -16.35 -7.82 10.69
C SER A 41 -16.71 -6.96 11.90
N ALA A 42 -15.96 -7.06 13.01
CA ALA A 42 -16.10 -6.12 14.11
C ALA A 42 -14.76 -5.77 14.74
N GLU A 43 -14.68 -4.61 15.38
CA GLU A 43 -13.61 -4.30 16.32
C GLU A 43 -13.99 -4.72 17.73
N VAL A 44 -13.24 -5.65 18.31
CA VAL A 44 -13.37 -6.15 19.67
C VAL A 44 -12.24 -5.54 20.51
N ASN A 45 -12.57 -4.60 21.40
CA ASN A 45 -11.58 -3.79 22.12
C ASN A 45 -10.51 -3.19 21.18
N ASN A 46 -10.96 -2.59 20.07
CA ASN A 46 -10.13 -2.01 19.01
C ASN A 46 -9.17 -3.04 18.35
N LYS A 47 -9.55 -4.32 18.28
CA LYS A 47 -8.89 -5.34 17.45
C LYS A 47 -9.88 -5.89 16.44
N VAL A 48 -9.50 -5.91 15.18
CA VAL A 48 -10.39 -6.38 14.10
C VAL A 48 -10.50 -7.90 14.16
N GLU A 49 -11.73 -8.38 14.31
CA GLU A 49 -12.09 -9.78 14.40
C GLU A 49 -13.19 -10.15 13.40
N GLY A 50 -13.22 -11.42 13.01
CA GLY A 50 -14.19 -11.93 12.04
C GLY A 50 -15.48 -12.34 12.73
N MET A 51 -16.59 -12.42 12.00
CA MET A 51 -17.90 -12.68 12.63
C MET A 51 -18.01 -14.05 13.33
N HIS A 52 -17.09 -14.99 13.08
CA HIS A 52 -16.94 -16.25 13.83
C HIS A 52 -16.27 -16.12 15.21
N TYR A 53 -15.69 -14.96 15.53
CA TYR A 53 -14.98 -14.74 16.79
C TYR A 53 -15.93 -14.91 17.98
N ARG A 54 -15.47 -15.66 18.99
CA ARG A 54 -16.24 -15.98 20.20
C ARG A 54 -15.80 -15.11 21.37
N VAL A 55 -16.77 -14.56 22.10
CA VAL A 55 -16.49 -13.73 23.29
C VAL A 55 -16.54 -14.58 24.57
N TYR A 56 -15.51 -14.44 25.41
CA TYR A 56 -15.42 -15.14 26.70
C TYR A 56 -15.37 -14.19 27.91
N HIS A 57 -15.24 -12.89 27.66
CA HIS A 57 -15.15 -11.85 28.66
C HIS A 57 -16.00 -10.64 28.26
N ASN A 58 -16.11 -9.65 29.14
CA ASN A 58 -16.73 -8.38 28.79
C ASN A 58 -15.88 -7.66 27.73
N GLN A 59 -16.52 -7.11 26.71
CA GLN A 59 -15.85 -6.49 25.57
C GLN A 59 -16.62 -5.26 25.08
N ASP A 60 -15.89 -4.34 24.45
CA ASP A 60 -16.44 -3.35 23.54
C ASP A 60 -16.45 -3.92 22.14
N VAL A 61 -17.58 -3.82 21.45
CA VAL A 61 -17.76 -4.31 20.08
C VAL A 61 -18.28 -3.20 19.19
N GLU A 62 -17.61 -2.98 18.07
CA GLU A 62 -18.07 -2.11 16.99
C GLU A 62 -18.19 -2.90 15.70
N PHE A 63 -19.40 -3.11 15.22
CA PHE A 63 -19.65 -3.81 13.96
C PHE A 63 -19.30 -2.93 12.77
N LEU A 64 -18.67 -3.54 11.79
CA LEU A 64 -18.11 -2.90 10.61
C LEU A 64 -18.72 -3.50 9.34
N ASP A 65 -19.11 -2.63 8.40
CA ASP A 65 -19.59 -2.99 7.07
C ASP A 65 -18.53 -2.67 5.99
N ILE A 66 -18.93 -2.75 4.73
CA ILE A 66 -18.06 -2.51 3.57
C ILE A 66 -17.52 -1.07 3.46
N ASN A 67 -18.11 -0.12 4.17
CA ASN A 67 -17.66 1.28 4.17
C ASN A 67 -16.40 1.45 5.04
N SER A 68 -16.18 0.54 5.99
CA SER A 68 -14.95 0.50 6.76
C SER A 68 -13.78 -0.11 5.96
N SER A 69 -12.56 0.34 6.23
CA SER A 69 -11.34 -0.22 5.60
C SER A 69 -11.16 -1.71 5.91
N SER A 70 -11.46 -2.13 7.14
CA SER A 70 -11.40 -3.52 7.58
C SER A 70 -12.46 -4.40 6.95
N GLY A 71 -13.71 -3.93 6.88
CA GLY A 71 -14.80 -4.65 6.22
C GLY A 71 -14.55 -4.80 4.72
N ARG A 72 -14.09 -3.76 4.03
CA ARG A 72 -13.71 -3.86 2.62
C ARG A 72 -12.62 -4.92 2.39
N ARG A 73 -11.58 -4.94 3.23
CA ARG A 73 -10.51 -5.95 3.13
C ARG A 73 -11.05 -7.37 3.34
N ALA A 74 -11.96 -7.58 4.28
CA ALA A 74 -12.58 -8.90 4.51
C ALA A 74 -13.49 -9.33 3.34
N TYR A 75 -14.26 -8.40 2.77
CA TYR A 75 -15.05 -8.63 1.57
C TYR A 75 -14.17 -9.06 0.39
N VAL A 76 -13.10 -8.30 0.13
CA VAL A 76 -12.16 -8.55 -0.96
C VAL A 76 -11.44 -9.89 -0.79
N ARG A 77 -10.95 -10.23 0.42
CA ARG A 77 -10.32 -11.54 0.64
C ARG A 77 -11.29 -12.71 0.43
N SER A 78 -12.56 -12.53 0.79
CA SER A 78 -13.59 -13.55 0.56
C SER A 78 -13.83 -13.73 -0.94
N LEU A 79 -13.77 -12.64 -1.70
CA LEU A 79 -13.85 -12.69 -3.16
C LEU A 79 -12.62 -13.36 -3.80
N PHE A 80 -11.41 -13.13 -3.27
CA PHE A 80 -10.22 -13.89 -3.66
C PHE A 80 -10.42 -15.38 -3.44
N PHE A 81 -11.00 -15.78 -2.30
CA PHE A 81 -11.22 -17.19 -1.98
C PHE A 81 -12.19 -17.85 -2.97
N VAL A 82 -13.27 -17.15 -3.34
CA VAL A 82 -14.20 -17.61 -4.36
C VAL A 82 -13.53 -17.72 -5.73
N LEU A 83 -12.68 -16.76 -6.11
CA LEU A 83 -11.90 -16.84 -7.37
C LEU A 83 -10.95 -18.04 -7.36
N CYS A 84 -10.19 -18.25 -6.27
CA CYS A 84 -9.27 -19.38 -6.17
C CYS A 84 -10.00 -20.73 -6.26
N LYS A 85 -11.16 -20.88 -5.57
CA LYS A 85 -12.01 -22.08 -5.70
C LYS A 85 -12.53 -22.24 -7.14
N ALA A 86 -13.01 -21.17 -7.77
CA ALA A 86 -13.50 -21.21 -9.14
C ALA A 86 -12.41 -21.67 -10.13
N VAL A 87 -11.19 -21.15 -9.99
CA VAL A 87 -10.03 -21.59 -10.80
C VAL A 87 -9.73 -23.06 -10.56
N HIS A 88 -9.73 -23.51 -9.30
CA HIS A 88 -9.47 -24.91 -8.95
C HIS A 88 -10.50 -25.88 -9.53
N GLU A 89 -11.79 -25.51 -9.58
CA GLU A 89 -12.84 -26.36 -10.17
C GLU A 89 -12.82 -26.37 -11.69
N VAL A 90 -12.48 -25.25 -12.31
CA VAL A 90 -12.49 -25.11 -13.78
C VAL A 90 -11.21 -25.69 -14.40
N TYR A 91 -10.07 -25.51 -13.74
CA TYR A 91 -8.75 -25.89 -14.23
C TYR A 91 -8.00 -26.70 -13.16
N SER A 92 -7.87 -28.01 -13.37
CA SER A 92 -7.17 -28.92 -12.44
C SER A 92 -5.73 -28.49 -12.14
N ASP A 93 -5.02 -27.99 -13.15
CA ASP A 93 -3.63 -27.51 -13.07
C ASP A 93 -3.54 -25.97 -13.11
N GLY A 94 -4.68 -25.27 -13.02
CA GLY A 94 -4.72 -23.82 -13.03
C GLY A 94 -4.26 -23.25 -11.70
N HIS A 95 -3.44 -22.19 -11.76
CA HIS A 95 -3.02 -21.44 -10.59
C HIS A 95 -3.40 -19.98 -10.73
N VAL A 96 -3.74 -19.33 -9.62
CA VAL A 96 -3.96 -17.89 -9.58
C VAL A 96 -3.04 -17.28 -8.55
N ILE A 97 -2.38 -16.20 -8.94
CA ILE A 97 -1.63 -15.34 -8.02
C ILE A 97 -2.44 -14.05 -7.88
N ILE A 98 -2.87 -13.77 -6.66
CA ILE A 98 -3.49 -12.51 -6.28
C ILE A 98 -2.38 -11.52 -6.05
N ASP A 99 -2.27 -10.58 -6.96
CA ASP A 99 -1.09 -9.73 -7.08
C ASP A 99 -1.41 -8.35 -6.50
N ILE A 100 -1.43 -7.32 -7.33
CA ILE A 100 -1.53 -5.94 -6.89
C ILE A 100 -2.91 -5.30 -7.11
N PRO A 101 -3.24 -4.26 -6.32
CA PRO A 101 -4.33 -3.36 -6.65
C PRO A 101 -4.04 -2.58 -7.95
N VAL A 102 -4.96 -2.60 -8.91
CA VAL A 102 -4.89 -1.82 -10.16
C VAL A 102 -6.31 -1.56 -10.68
N SER A 103 -6.51 -0.45 -11.39
CA SER A 103 -7.77 -0.11 -12.07
C SER A 103 -9.00 -0.24 -11.16
N ASN A 104 -8.90 0.23 -9.90
CA ASN A 104 -9.95 0.10 -8.87
C ASN A 104 -10.40 -1.35 -8.60
N GLY A 105 -9.51 -2.31 -8.82
CA GLY A 105 -9.68 -3.73 -8.55
C GLY A 105 -8.33 -4.37 -8.25
N TYR A 106 -8.19 -5.65 -8.58
CA TYR A 106 -6.97 -6.41 -8.38
C TYR A 106 -6.57 -7.14 -9.64
N TYR A 107 -5.29 -7.04 -9.99
CA TYR A 107 -4.73 -7.92 -11.00
C TYR A 107 -4.58 -9.31 -10.41
N CYS A 108 -5.07 -10.31 -11.13
CA CYS A 108 -4.88 -11.71 -10.79
C CYS A 108 -4.18 -12.40 -11.95
N ASN A 109 -2.95 -12.84 -11.72
CA ASN A 109 -2.16 -13.57 -12.70
C ASN A 109 -2.65 -15.01 -12.75
N LEU A 110 -3.39 -15.35 -13.80
CA LEU A 110 -3.94 -16.68 -14.04
C LEU A 110 -2.96 -17.49 -14.88
N GLN A 111 -2.39 -18.54 -14.28
CA GLN A 111 -1.40 -19.40 -14.92
C GLN A 111 -2.07 -20.68 -15.42
N LEU A 112 -2.29 -20.75 -16.73
CA LEU A 112 -2.90 -21.91 -17.41
C LEU A 112 -1.90 -22.68 -18.30
N GLY A 113 -0.63 -22.27 -18.34
CA GLY A 113 0.35 -22.76 -19.33
C GLY A 113 0.10 -22.27 -20.77
N ARG A 114 -0.95 -21.47 -20.98
CA ARG A 114 -1.29 -20.77 -22.23
C ARG A 114 -1.81 -19.37 -21.91
N ALA A 115 -1.92 -18.52 -22.94
CA ALA A 115 -2.50 -17.19 -22.78
C ALA A 115 -3.97 -17.27 -22.33
N VAL A 116 -4.35 -16.30 -21.49
CA VAL A 116 -5.72 -16.12 -21.00
C VAL A 116 -6.61 -15.54 -22.11
N THR A 117 -7.75 -16.17 -22.33
CA THR A 117 -8.75 -15.82 -23.34
C THR A 117 -9.97 -15.16 -22.71
N LEU A 118 -10.82 -14.55 -23.53
CA LEU A 118 -12.11 -14.01 -23.04
C LEU A 118 -13.04 -15.13 -22.56
N GLU A 119 -12.97 -16.31 -23.19
CA GLU A 119 -13.75 -17.49 -22.81
C GLU A 119 -13.39 -17.96 -21.39
N ASP A 120 -12.10 -17.95 -21.04
CA ASP A 120 -11.64 -18.29 -19.68
C ASP A 120 -12.25 -17.35 -18.64
N VAL A 121 -12.29 -16.04 -18.94
CA VAL A 121 -12.89 -15.01 -18.07
C VAL A 121 -14.38 -15.24 -17.91
N THR A 122 -15.10 -15.50 -19.01
CA THR A 122 -16.54 -15.79 -18.97
C THR A 122 -16.83 -17.03 -18.13
N MET A 123 -16.07 -18.10 -18.33
CA MET A 123 -16.22 -19.36 -17.59
C MET A 123 -15.95 -19.18 -16.09
N LEU A 124 -14.85 -18.51 -15.73
CA LEU A 124 -14.52 -18.23 -14.34
C LEU A 124 -15.55 -17.31 -13.68
N ARG A 125 -16.02 -16.28 -14.37
CA ARG A 125 -17.06 -15.38 -13.85
C ARG A 125 -18.36 -16.13 -13.56
N GLN A 126 -18.78 -17.00 -14.49
CA GLN A 126 -19.96 -17.84 -14.28
C GLN A 126 -19.76 -18.76 -13.08
N LYS A 127 -18.61 -19.44 -12.99
CA LYS A 127 -18.31 -20.35 -11.88
C LYS A 127 -18.28 -19.61 -10.52
N MET A 128 -17.69 -18.41 -10.46
CA MET A 128 -17.73 -17.60 -9.24
C MET A 128 -19.16 -17.26 -8.82
N GLN A 129 -20.02 -16.91 -9.80
CA GLN A 129 -21.44 -16.64 -9.52
C GLN A 129 -22.17 -17.90 -9.02
N GLU A 130 -21.92 -19.07 -9.60
CA GLU A 130 -22.47 -20.35 -9.13
C GLU A 130 -22.11 -20.62 -7.66
N ILE A 131 -20.85 -20.39 -7.26
CA ILE A 131 -20.37 -20.57 -5.87
C ILE A 131 -21.06 -19.59 -4.91
N ILE A 132 -21.32 -18.35 -5.35
CA ILE A 132 -22.01 -17.32 -4.56
C ILE A 132 -23.49 -17.66 -4.40
N ASP A 133 -24.16 -18.04 -5.49
CA ASP A 133 -25.58 -18.38 -5.53
C ASP A 133 -25.90 -19.64 -4.74
N ALA A 134 -24.93 -20.55 -4.59
CA ALA A 134 -25.01 -21.73 -3.74
C ALA A 134 -25.02 -21.42 -2.23
N LYS A 135 -24.71 -20.18 -1.82
CA LYS A 135 -24.74 -19.71 -0.41
C LYS A 135 -23.94 -20.61 0.54
N ILE A 136 -22.73 -20.95 0.12
CA ILE A 136 -21.86 -21.90 0.82
C ILE A 136 -21.31 -21.25 2.09
N PRO A 137 -21.42 -21.89 3.28
CA PRO A 137 -20.76 -21.41 4.48
C PRO A 137 -19.24 -21.41 4.32
N ILE A 138 -18.60 -20.30 4.67
CA ILE A 138 -17.14 -20.20 4.76
C ILE A 138 -16.77 -20.67 6.17
N ARG A 139 -16.18 -21.86 6.27
CA ARG A 139 -15.87 -22.46 7.58
C ARG A 139 -14.48 -22.04 8.03
N ARG A 140 -14.36 -21.61 9.28
CA ARG A 140 -13.08 -21.29 9.93
C ARG A 140 -12.57 -22.50 10.72
N HIS A 141 -11.37 -22.95 10.42
CA HIS A 141 -10.67 -24.02 11.11
C HIS A 141 -9.48 -23.46 11.88
N GLU A 142 -9.22 -24.00 13.05
CA GLU A 142 -8.04 -23.67 13.87
C GLU A 142 -7.43 -24.98 14.35
N CYS A 143 -6.15 -25.18 14.06
CA CYS A 143 -5.43 -26.42 14.32
C CYS A 143 -3.96 -26.12 14.61
N PRO A 144 -3.19 -27.07 15.17
CA PRO A 144 -1.73 -26.98 15.21
C PRO A 144 -1.16 -26.66 13.82
N THR A 145 -0.15 -25.80 13.78
CA THR A 145 0.40 -25.32 12.50
C THR A 145 0.98 -26.47 11.66
N GLU A 146 1.50 -27.51 12.29
CA GLU A 146 1.99 -28.72 11.62
C GLU A 146 0.87 -29.43 10.84
N GLU A 147 -0.33 -29.51 11.40
CA GLU A 147 -1.49 -30.09 10.72
C GLU A 147 -1.94 -29.21 9.55
N ALA A 148 -1.96 -27.89 9.71
CA ALA A 148 -2.26 -26.96 8.61
C ALA A 148 -1.24 -27.11 7.47
N ILE A 149 0.05 -27.24 7.81
CA ILE A 149 1.11 -27.50 6.83
C ILE A 149 0.85 -28.81 6.08
N GLU A 150 0.46 -29.88 6.76
CA GLU A 150 0.11 -31.16 6.11
C GLU A 150 -1.07 -31.02 5.15
N VAL A 151 -2.13 -30.30 5.55
CA VAL A 151 -3.30 -30.03 4.70
C VAL A 151 -2.85 -29.33 3.40
N PHE A 152 -2.06 -28.27 3.50
CA PHE A 152 -1.61 -27.52 2.33
C PHE A 152 -0.54 -28.24 1.50
N SER A 153 0.29 -29.08 2.13
CA SER A 153 1.35 -29.83 1.42
C SER A 153 0.81 -30.87 0.45
N ARG A 154 -0.46 -31.28 0.59
CA ARG A 154 -1.12 -32.23 -0.33
C ARG A 154 -1.42 -31.61 -1.70
N ASN A 155 -1.42 -30.28 -1.81
CA ASN A 155 -1.68 -29.58 -3.05
C ASN A 155 -0.46 -28.73 -3.43
N THR A 156 0.11 -28.99 -4.61
CA THR A 156 1.32 -28.31 -5.10
C THR A 156 1.10 -26.80 -5.29
N THR A 157 -0.15 -26.36 -5.48
CA THR A 157 -0.55 -24.95 -5.61
C THR A 157 -0.28 -24.13 -4.33
N HIS A 158 -0.09 -24.79 -3.18
CA HIS A 158 0.06 -24.14 -1.88
C HIS A 158 1.50 -24.13 -1.35
N SER A 159 2.49 -24.36 -2.20
CA SER A 159 3.91 -24.38 -1.81
C SER A 159 4.39 -23.10 -1.11
N SER A 160 4.02 -21.92 -1.61
CA SER A 160 4.36 -20.63 -0.99
C SER A 160 3.80 -20.47 0.42
N LYS A 161 2.59 -21.00 0.63
CA LYS A 161 1.86 -20.96 1.90
C LYS A 161 2.50 -21.88 2.92
N VAL A 162 2.91 -23.08 2.51
CA VAL A 162 3.68 -24.00 3.35
C VAL A 162 5.00 -23.37 3.80
N LYS A 163 5.74 -22.72 2.88
CA LYS A 163 6.98 -22.00 3.22
C LYS A 163 6.71 -20.89 4.24
N LEU A 164 5.68 -20.07 4.01
CA LEU A 164 5.28 -19.02 4.94
C LEU A 164 4.99 -19.59 6.34
N LEU A 165 4.10 -20.57 6.44
CA LEU A 165 3.69 -21.16 7.72
C LEU A 165 4.86 -21.82 8.49
N ARG A 166 5.80 -22.47 7.78
CA ARG A 166 7.02 -23.01 8.39
C ARG A 166 7.93 -21.92 8.95
N SER A 167 8.00 -20.78 8.27
CA SER A 167 8.91 -19.69 8.64
C SER A 167 8.45 -18.84 9.82
N ILE A 168 7.14 -18.77 10.10
CA ILE A 168 6.59 -17.90 11.15
C ILE A 168 6.65 -18.49 12.56
N GLY A 169 6.78 -19.82 12.69
CA GLY A 169 6.87 -20.51 14.00
C GLY A 169 5.64 -20.36 14.91
N SER A 170 4.46 -20.11 14.36
CA SER A 170 3.22 -20.03 15.15
C SER A 170 2.76 -21.41 15.60
N LEU A 171 2.26 -21.56 16.84
CA LEU A 171 1.79 -22.85 17.35
C LEU A 171 0.47 -23.30 16.71
N TYR A 172 -0.43 -22.36 16.44
CA TYR A 172 -1.73 -22.63 15.84
C TYR A 172 -1.92 -21.76 14.61
N THR A 173 -2.59 -22.33 13.61
CA THR A 173 -2.91 -21.66 12.36
C THR A 173 -4.40 -21.73 12.10
N VAL A 174 -4.95 -20.61 11.64
CA VAL A 174 -6.33 -20.51 11.18
C VAL A 174 -6.35 -20.61 9.67
N TYR A 175 -7.17 -21.49 9.11
CA TYR A 175 -7.47 -21.55 7.68
C TYR A 175 -8.98 -21.64 7.44
N TYR A 176 -9.38 -21.54 6.18
CA TYR A 176 -10.78 -21.51 5.78
C TYR A 176 -11.11 -22.59 4.75
N GLU A 177 -12.35 -23.07 4.76
CA GLU A 177 -12.87 -24.08 3.84
C GLU A 177 -14.15 -23.55 3.16
N ILE A 178 -14.25 -23.72 1.84
CA ILE A 178 -15.49 -23.62 1.06
C ILE A 178 -15.67 -24.92 0.29
N ASP A 179 -16.61 -25.75 0.74
CA ASP A 179 -17.01 -26.96 0.01
C ASP A 179 -15.80 -27.83 -0.37
N GLY A 180 -15.04 -28.24 0.66
CA GLY A 180 -13.83 -29.08 0.53
C GLY A 180 -12.57 -28.37 0.02
N TYR A 181 -12.68 -27.14 -0.51
CA TYR A 181 -11.52 -26.35 -0.93
C TYR A 181 -10.97 -25.54 0.25
N ASN A 182 -9.72 -25.80 0.62
CA ASN A 182 -9.04 -25.18 1.77
C ASN A 182 -8.08 -24.09 1.34
N ASP A 183 -8.06 -22.97 2.06
CA ASP A 183 -7.09 -21.90 1.83
C ASP A 183 -6.76 -21.12 3.10
N TYR A 184 -5.62 -20.43 3.10
CA TYR A 184 -5.16 -19.61 4.21
C TYR A 184 -5.30 -18.13 3.87
N TYR A 185 -5.80 -17.34 4.81
CA TYR A 185 -5.83 -15.89 4.72
C TYR A 185 -5.35 -15.25 6.02
N TYR A 186 -4.49 -14.24 5.89
CA TYR A 186 -3.89 -13.51 7.02
C TYR A 186 -4.91 -12.75 7.91
N GLY A 187 -6.13 -12.55 7.40
CA GLY A 187 -7.20 -11.87 8.12
C GLY A 187 -8.54 -12.57 8.03
N THR A 188 -9.56 -11.83 8.45
CA THR A 188 -10.95 -12.27 8.53
C THR A 188 -11.59 -12.36 7.13
N LEU A 189 -12.54 -13.28 6.99
CA LEU A 189 -13.40 -13.45 5.83
C LEU A 189 -14.87 -13.25 6.24
N LEU A 190 -15.74 -13.15 5.23
CA LEU A 190 -17.18 -13.32 5.37
C LEU A 190 -17.50 -14.73 5.90
N THR A 191 -18.70 -14.93 6.43
CA THR A 191 -19.13 -16.22 6.99
C THR A 191 -19.87 -17.08 5.96
N ASN A 192 -20.32 -16.48 4.86
CA ASN A 192 -21.02 -17.17 3.77
C ASN A 192 -20.74 -16.49 2.43
N THR A 193 -20.64 -17.27 1.35
CA THR A 193 -20.42 -16.74 -0.01
C THR A 193 -21.56 -15.83 -0.46
N SER A 194 -22.79 -16.02 0.04
CA SER A 194 -23.95 -15.18 -0.28
C SER A 194 -23.83 -13.73 0.18
N GLN A 195 -22.87 -13.42 1.06
CA GLN A 195 -22.61 -12.05 1.49
C GLN A 195 -21.83 -11.24 0.44
N ILE A 196 -21.27 -11.91 -0.58
CA ILE A 196 -20.67 -11.26 -1.74
C ILE A 196 -21.81 -10.91 -2.70
N TYR A 197 -22.26 -9.65 -2.65
CA TYR A 197 -23.41 -9.18 -3.42
C TYR A 197 -23.02 -8.51 -4.76
N LEU A 198 -21.76 -8.13 -4.92
CA LEU A 198 -21.27 -7.41 -6.09
C LEU A 198 -19.80 -7.71 -6.36
N PHE A 199 -19.50 -8.16 -7.58
CA PHE A 199 -18.15 -8.30 -8.10
C PHE A 199 -18.17 -8.20 -9.63
N GLY A 200 -17.00 -7.99 -10.22
CA GLY A 200 -16.78 -8.15 -11.66
C GLY A 200 -15.51 -8.92 -11.93
N LEU A 201 -15.42 -9.52 -13.12
CA LEU A 201 -14.23 -10.18 -13.61
C LEU A 201 -14.10 -9.85 -15.10
N GLU A 202 -12.99 -9.21 -15.46
CA GLU A 202 -12.71 -8.76 -16.82
C GLU A 202 -11.34 -9.30 -17.27
N LYS A 203 -11.14 -9.48 -18.58
CA LYS A 203 -9.81 -9.74 -19.11
C LYS A 203 -8.94 -8.50 -18.93
N TYR A 204 -7.73 -8.68 -18.42
CA TYR A 204 -6.80 -7.57 -18.23
C TYR A 204 -5.38 -8.00 -18.53
N TYR A 205 -4.81 -7.45 -19.61
CA TYR A 205 -3.55 -7.89 -20.21
C TYR A 205 -3.50 -9.42 -20.42
N ASP A 206 -2.54 -10.08 -19.79
CA ASP A 206 -2.29 -11.52 -19.81
C ASP A 206 -2.98 -12.27 -18.66
N GLY A 207 -3.75 -11.59 -17.81
CA GLY A 207 -4.47 -12.16 -16.68
C GLY A 207 -5.90 -11.65 -16.53
N LEU A 208 -6.32 -11.47 -15.28
CA LEU A 208 -7.67 -11.07 -14.90
C LEU A 208 -7.65 -9.75 -14.12
N LEU A 209 -8.68 -8.93 -14.29
CA LEU A 209 -9.01 -7.84 -13.38
C LEU A 209 -10.22 -8.24 -12.55
N LEU A 210 -9.99 -8.52 -11.27
CA LEU A 210 -11.06 -8.73 -10.29
C LEU A 210 -11.56 -7.36 -9.80
N ARG A 211 -12.78 -7.01 -10.19
CA ARG A 211 -13.42 -5.73 -9.87
C ARG A 211 -14.22 -5.84 -8.58
N ILE A 212 -14.10 -4.81 -7.75
CA ILE A 212 -14.67 -4.74 -6.41
C ILE A 212 -15.66 -3.56 -6.31
N PRO A 213 -16.55 -3.56 -5.30
CA PRO A 213 -17.36 -2.39 -4.98
C PRO A 213 -16.54 -1.11 -4.81
N SER A 214 -17.05 0.01 -5.31
CA SER A 214 -16.42 1.33 -5.20
C SER A 214 -16.35 1.79 -3.74
N MET A 215 -15.35 2.61 -3.44
CA MET A 215 -15.23 3.23 -2.12
C MET A 215 -16.27 4.30 -1.88
N GLU A 216 -16.71 4.99 -2.93
CA GLU A 216 -17.67 6.10 -2.86
C GLU A 216 -19.12 5.59 -2.84
N ASN A 217 -19.40 4.56 -3.63
CA ASN A 217 -20.70 3.90 -3.68
C ASN A 217 -20.54 2.38 -3.67
N PRO A 218 -20.80 1.69 -2.55
CA PRO A 218 -20.63 0.24 -2.45
C PRO A 218 -21.63 -0.57 -3.29
N ASP A 219 -22.69 0.05 -3.82
CA ASP A 219 -23.65 -0.61 -4.72
C ASP A 219 -23.15 -0.66 -6.19
N GLU A 220 -22.00 -0.05 -6.49
CA GLU A 220 -21.46 0.04 -7.85
C GLU A 220 -20.01 -0.45 -7.91
N LEU A 221 -19.60 -0.99 -9.07
CA LEU A 221 -18.20 -1.36 -9.30
C LEU A 221 -17.36 -0.11 -9.57
N GLY A 222 -16.14 -0.08 -9.05
CA GLY A 222 -15.17 0.96 -9.40
C GLY A 222 -14.96 1.07 -10.92
N ALA A 223 -14.81 2.30 -11.42
CA ALA A 223 -14.55 2.55 -12.83
C ALA A 223 -13.25 1.89 -13.27
N MET A 224 -13.26 1.26 -14.45
CA MET A 224 -12.05 0.70 -15.03
C MET A 224 -11.21 1.83 -15.63
N VAL A 225 -9.95 1.93 -15.22
CA VAL A 225 -9.01 2.97 -15.66
C VAL A 225 -7.81 2.26 -16.26
N LYS A 226 -7.44 2.63 -17.49
CA LYS A 226 -6.26 2.07 -18.15
C LYS A 226 -5.00 2.57 -17.44
N GLN A 227 -4.12 1.66 -17.06
CA GLN A 227 -2.88 1.94 -16.32
C GLN A 227 -1.72 1.13 -16.90
N ASP A 228 -1.32 1.46 -18.14
CA ASP A 228 -0.28 0.74 -18.88
C ASP A 228 1.08 0.85 -18.19
N LYS A 229 1.50 2.05 -17.78
CA LYS A 229 2.83 2.28 -17.19
C LYS A 229 2.95 1.66 -15.80
N MET A 230 1.85 1.65 -15.04
CA MET A 230 1.80 0.87 -13.81
C MET A 230 2.03 -0.61 -14.10
N PHE A 231 1.29 -1.17 -15.04
CA PHE A 231 1.42 -2.59 -15.37
C PHE A 231 2.85 -2.99 -15.80
N GLU A 232 3.51 -2.16 -16.60
CA GLU A 232 4.92 -2.36 -17.00
C GLU A 232 5.88 -2.41 -15.80
N ILE A 233 5.68 -1.56 -14.79
CA ILE A 233 6.50 -1.56 -13.57
C ILE A 233 6.31 -2.84 -12.76
N PHE A 234 5.08 -3.34 -12.69
CA PHE A 234 4.85 -4.61 -12.02
C PHE A 234 5.58 -5.76 -12.72
N GLN A 235 5.51 -5.83 -14.06
CA GLN A 235 6.27 -6.82 -14.83
C GLN A 235 7.79 -6.69 -14.63
N GLU A 236 8.33 -5.46 -14.61
CA GLU A 236 9.74 -5.21 -14.31
C GLU A 236 10.13 -5.76 -12.93
N HIS A 237 9.31 -5.54 -11.91
CA HIS A 237 9.59 -6.00 -10.55
C HIS A 237 9.41 -7.52 -10.37
N HIS A 238 8.46 -8.15 -11.04
CA HIS A 238 8.39 -9.62 -11.05
C HIS A 238 9.63 -10.24 -11.69
N ARG A 239 10.18 -9.60 -12.72
CA ARG A 239 11.48 -10.03 -13.27
C ARG A 239 12.60 -9.88 -12.25
N TRP A 240 12.62 -8.81 -11.45
CA TRP A 240 13.63 -8.62 -10.39
C TRP A 240 13.49 -9.69 -9.29
N GLN A 241 12.27 -9.99 -8.88
CA GLN A 241 11.96 -11.09 -7.95
C GLN A 241 12.42 -12.44 -8.49
N SER A 242 12.21 -12.70 -9.79
CA SER A 242 12.68 -13.90 -10.47
C SER A 242 14.21 -14.00 -10.50
N ILE A 243 14.92 -12.89 -10.73
CA ILE A 243 16.40 -12.83 -10.65
C ILE A 243 16.89 -13.24 -9.26
N MET A 244 16.20 -12.80 -8.20
CA MET A 244 16.56 -13.12 -6.82
C MET A 244 16.02 -14.48 -6.34
N GLY A 245 15.11 -15.12 -7.09
CA GLY A 245 14.41 -16.33 -6.66
C GLY A 245 13.47 -16.11 -5.47
N ILE A 246 12.98 -14.88 -5.25
CA ILE A 246 12.16 -14.51 -4.10
C ILE A 246 10.91 -13.77 -4.57
N SER A 247 9.77 -14.44 -4.50
CA SER A 247 8.45 -13.88 -4.82
C SER A 247 7.55 -13.71 -3.60
N THR A 248 7.80 -14.46 -2.53
CA THR A 248 6.97 -14.48 -1.33
C THR A 248 7.76 -14.28 -0.05
N VAL A 249 7.09 -13.87 1.03
CA VAL A 249 7.69 -13.75 2.36
C VAL A 249 8.22 -15.10 2.87
N GLY A 250 7.58 -16.21 2.51
CA GLY A 250 8.11 -17.55 2.79
C GLY A 250 9.49 -17.78 2.16
N ASP A 251 9.65 -17.42 0.88
CA ASP A 251 10.95 -17.50 0.19
C ASP A 251 11.99 -16.57 0.84
N PHE A 252 11.58 -15.33 1.14
CA PHE A 252 12.46 -14.35 1.77
C PHE A 252 12.96 -14.82 3.14
N ASN A 253 12.06 -15.32 4.00
CA ASN A 253 12.41 -15.80 5.33
C ASN A 253 13.37 -17.00 5.28
N GLU A 254 13.17 -17.90 4.31
CA GLU A 254 14.08 -19.02 4.05
C GLU A 254 15.49 -18.51 3.68
N GLN A 255 15.59 -17.54 2.79
CA GLN A 255 16.88 -16.94 2.41
C GLN A 255 17.57 -16.21 3.57
N VAL A 256 16.80 -15.50 4.40
CA VAL A 256 17.34 -14.86 5.62
C VAL A 256 17.88 -15.91 6.59
N ALA A 257 17.15 -17.01 6.81
CA ALA A 257 17.59 -18.11 7.68
C ALA A 257 18.87 -18.80 7.17
N LEU A 258 19.08 -18.81 5.84
CA LEU A 258 20.30 -19.31 5.20
C LEU A 258 21.48 -18.32 5.25
N GLY A 259 21.28 -17.10 5.76
CA GLY A 259 22.33 -16.08 5.84
C GLY A 259 22.50 -15.23 4.58
N ASN A 260 21.58 -15.31 3.62
CA ASN A 260 21.69 -14.63 2.32
C ASN A 260 21.13 -13.20 2.31
N ALA A 261 20.91 -12.58 3.47
CA ALA A 261 20.33 -11.24 3.57
C ALA A 261 21.19 -10.18 2.85
N THR A 262 22.51 -10.27 2.97
CA THR A 262 23.48 -9.36 2.35
C THR A 262 23.35 -9.35 0.82
N ASP A 263 23.25 -10.53 0.22
CA ASP A 263 23.13 -10.68 -1.24
C ASP A 263 21.81 -10.09 -1.74
N ILE A 264 20.71 -10.31 -1.00
CA ILE A 264 19.42 -9.71 -1.31
C ILE A 264 19.50 -8.19 -1.29
N ILE A 265 20.16 -7.61 -0.27
CA ILE A 265 20.36 -6.16 -0.16
C ILE A 265 21.16 -5.66 -1.37
N ASN A 266 22.32 -6.26 -1.64
CA ASN A 266 23.23 -5.84 -2.71
C ASN A 266 22.57 -5.89 -4.08
N VAL A 267 21.88 -6.98 -4.41
CA VAL A 267 21.20 -7.14 -5.69
C VAL A 267 20.03 -6.15 -5.82
N SER A 268 19.24 -5.96 -4.76
CA SER A 268 18.12 -5.01 -4.76
C SER A 268 18.60 -3.56 -4.96
N GLU A 269 19.67 -3.15 -4.26
CA GLU A 269 20.27 -1.82 -4.40
C GLU A 269 20.86 -1.60 -5.79
N ALA A 270 21.54 -2.61 -6.35
CA ALA A 270 22.11 -2.54 -7.69
C ALA A 270 21.03 -2.43 -8.78
N LEU A 271 19.93 -3.17 -8.66
CA LEU A 271 18.80 -3.09 -9.60
C LEU A 271 18.14 -1.71 -9.56
N GLN A 272 17.97 -1.14 -8.37
CA GLN A 272 17.42 0.19 -8.19
C GLN A 272 18.34 1.27 -8.78
N GLU A 273 19.66 1.20 -8.51
CA GLU A 273 20.63 2.12 -9.07
C GLU A 273 20.67 2.05 -10.60
N LYS A 274 20.61 0.83 -11.16
CA LYS A 274 20.54 0.62 -12.61
C LYS A 274 19.33 1.32 -13.24
N LYS A 275 18.17 1.27 -12.59
CA LYS A 275 16.96 1.96 -13.07
C LYS A 275 17.10 3.48 -13.02
N ILE A 276 17.71 4.03 -11.96
CA ILE A 276 17.95 5.48 -11.84
C ILE A 276 18.94 5.95 -12.91
N ALA A 277 20.02 5.21 -13.14
CA ALA A 277 20.98 5.53 -14.21
C ALA A 277 20.31 5.52 -15.60
N HIS A 278 19.48 4.51 -15.88
CA HIS A 278 18.72 4.44 -17.13
C HIS A 278 17.79 5.65 -17.31
N MET A 279 17.08 6.07 -16.26
CA MET A 279 16.25 7.28 -16.34
C MET A 279 17.08 8.54 -16.61
N ALA A 280 18.28 8.66 -16.04
CA ALA A 280 19.17 9.78 -16.32
C ALA A 280 19.67 9.79 -17.77
N GLU A 281 20.03 8.62 -18.32
CA GLU A 281 20.39 8.45 -19.74
C GLU A 281 19.22 8.81 -20.67
N ASP A 282 18.00 8.37 -20.33
CA ASP A 282 16.79 8.71 -21.08
C ASP A 282 16.52 10.21 -21.10
N ILE A 283 16.68 10.88 -19.95
CA ILE A 283 16.55 12.34 -19.82
C ILE A 283 17.61 13.03 -20.68
N PHE A 284 18.88 12.59 -20.60
CA PHE A 284 19.99 13.17 -21.34
C PHE A 284 19.80 13.07 -22.86
N HIS A 285 19.27 11.96 -23.37
CA HIS A 285 19.06 11.77 -24.80
C HIS A 285 17.83 12.51 -25.36
N ARG A 286 16.89 12.95 -24.51
CA ARG A 286 15.70 13.71 -24.95
C ARG A 286 16.03 15.19 -25.15
N LYS A 287 16.15 15.58 -26.43
CA LYS A 287 16.38 16.99 -26.82
C LYS A 287 15.27 17.90 -26.30
N GLY A 288 15.66 19.05 -25.73
CA GLY A 288 14.74 20.10 -25.29
C GLY A 288 14.34 20.01 -23.82
N VAL A 289 14.51 18.85 -23.16
CA VAL A 289 14.20 18.70 -21.74
C VAL A 289 15.10 19.60 -20.91
N ARG A 290 14.48 20.47 -20.10
CA ARG A 290 15.15 21.38 -19.16
C ARG A 290 14.60 21.31 -17.74
N MET A 291 13.52 20.55 -17.53
CA MET A 291 12.88 20.37 -16.23
C MET A 291 12.44 18.93 -16.02
N VAL A 292 12.91 18.31 -14.94
CA VAL A 292 12.45 17.02 -14.44
C VAL A 292 11.47 17.28 -13.31
N LEU A 293 10.27 16.74 -13.43
CA LEU A 293 9.19 16.81 -12.44
C LEU A 293 9.08 15.45 -11.75
N LEU A 294 9.38 15.38 -10.46
CA LEU A 294 9.33 14.15 -9.70
C LEU A 294 8.17 14.20 -8.70
N ALA A 295 7.11 13.44 -8.97
CA ALA A 295 5.97 13.30 -8.08
C ALA A 295 5.82 11.88 -7.56
N GLY A 296 4.89 11.72 -6.64
CA GLY A 296 4.73 10.49 -5.90
C GLY A 296 3.96 10.77 -4.62
N PRO A 297 3.16 9.83 -4.15
CA PRO A 297 2.32 10.04 -2.98
C PRO A 297 3.16 10.12 -1.69
N SER A 298 2.53 10.38 -0.54
CA SER A 298 3.28 10.61 0.71
C SER A 298 4.17 9.41 1.08
N SER A 299 5.39 9.67 1.56
CA SER A 299 6.37 8.64 1.96
C SER A 299 6.78 7.67 0.84
N SER A 300 6.70 8.11 -0.42
CA SER A 300 7.15 7.32 -1.58
C SER A 300 8.65 7.40 -1.87
N GLY A 301 9.47 8.11 -1.08
CA GLY A 301 10.92 8.22 -1.32
C GLY A 301 11.33 9.20 -2.43
N LYS A 302 10.48 10.20 -2.73
CA LYS A 302 10.73 11.24 -3.74
C LYS A 302 12.03 11.99 -3.51
N THR A 303 12.22 12.52 -2.31
CA THR A 303 13.34 13.38 -1.97
C THR A 303 14.67 12.65 -2.16
N THR A 304 14.77 11.39 -1.73
CA THR A 304 15.98 10.59 -1.95
C THR A 304 16.15 10.18 -3.42
N THR A 305 15.05 9.84 -4.12
CA THR A 305 15.09 9.56 -5.57
C THR A 305 15.59 10.78 -6.35
N CYS A 306 15.12 11.99 -6.01
CA CYS A 306 15.57 13.25 -6.59
C CYS A 306 17.08 13.44 -6.42
N LYS A 307 17.61 13.17 -5.22
CA LYS A 307 19.05 13.30 -4.94
C LYS A 307 19.88 12.27 -5.71
N ARG A 308 19.45 11.00 -5.78
CA ARG A 308 20.14 9.95 -6.55
C ARG A 308 20.08 10.19 -8.05
N LEU A 309 18.90 10.53 -8.58
CA LEU A 309 18.72 10.89 -9.98
C LEU A 309 19.60 12.08 -10.35
N SER A 310 19.71 13.09 -9.49
CA SER A 310 20.60 14.23 -9.72
C SER A 310 22.07 13.82 -9.81
N ILE A 311 22.52 12.87 -8.99
CA ILE A 311 23.88 12.33 -9.13
C ILE A 311 24.06 11.67 -10.51
N GLN A 312 23.11 10.86 -10.94
CA GLN A 312 23.18 10.21 -12.26
C GLN A 312 23.06 11.21 -13.42
N LEU A 313 22.29 12.29 -13.28
CA LEU A 313 22.27 13.37 -14.28
C LEU A 313 23.65 14.05 -14.39
N MET A 314 24.37 14.23 -13.26
CA MET A 314 25.74 14.74 -13.28
C MET A 314 26.72 13.80 -13.96
N THR A 315 26.57 12.48 -13.83
CA THR A 315 27.43 11.52 -14.55
C THR A 315 27.18 11.54 -16.06
N CYS A 316 25.97 11.90 -16.49
CA CYS A 316 25.64 12.17 -17.90
C CYS A 316 26.11 13.57 -18.39
N GLY A 317 26.66 14.42 -17.52
CA GLY A 317 27.14 15.76 -17.86
C GLY A 317 26.09 16.88 -17.75
N LEU A 318 24.93 16.61 -17.16
CA LEU A 318 23.91 17.63 -16.84
C LEU A 318 24.13 18.18 -15.44
N HIS A 319 23.83 19.47 -15.23
CA HIS A 319 23.97 20.10 -13.91
C HIS A 319 22.59 20.31 -13.26
N PRO A 320 22.18 19.43 -12.33
CA PRO A 320 20.85 19.50 -11.72
C PRO A 320 20.74 20.64 -10.70
N VAL A 321 19.70 21.46 -10.85
CA VAL A 321 19.27 22.47 -9.87
C VAL A 321 18.01 21.96 -9.19
N GLN A 322 18.10 21.56 -7.92
CA GLN A 322 16.99 20.94 -7.20
C GLN A 322 16.07 21.97 -6.53
N ILE A 323 14.76 21.79 -6.62
CA ILE A 323 13.74 22.50 -5.87
C ILE A 323 12.78 21.49 -5.22
N SER A 324 12.51 21.63 -3.93
CA SER A 324 11.42 20.92 -3.27
C SER A 324 10.17 21.79 -3.28
N LEU A 325 9.02 21.22 -3.63
CA LEU A 325 7.74 21.93 -3.52
C LEU A 325 7.33 22.15 -2.07
N ASP A 326 7.87 21.37 -1.12
CA ASP A 326 7.61 21.55 0.30
C ASP A 326 8.07 22.95 0.78
N ASP A 327 9.11 23.53 0.16
CA ASP A 327 9.56 24.89 0.46
C ASP A 327 8.54 25.97 0.07
N TYR A 328 7.57 25.64 -0.79
CA TYR A 328 6.53 26.54 -1.27
C TYR A 328 5.20 26.38 -0.53
N PHE A 329 5.12 25.61 0.56
CA PHE A 329 3.90 25.60 1.39
C PHE A 329 3.54 27.00 1.88
N VAL A 330 2.24 27.31 1.87
CA VAL A 330 1.71 28.51 2.52
C VAL A 330 1.74 28.35 4.04
N ASP A 331 1.69 29.46 4.77
CA ASP A 331 1.57 29.42 6.24
C ASP A 331 0.42 28.49 6.66
N ARG A 332 0.61 27.74 7.76
CA ARG A 332 -0.36 26.75 8.26
C ARG A 332 -1.77 27.32 8.42
N THR A 333 -1.87 28.60 8.79
CA THR A 333 -3.15 29.31 8.96
C THR A 333 -3.86 29.61 7.63
N LYS A 334 -3.14 29.60 6.52
CA LYS A 334 -3.63 29.82 5.14
C LYS A 334 -3.88 28.50 4.40
N THR A 335 -3.48 27.37 4.96
CA THR A 335 -3.73 26.06 4.36
C THR A 335 -5.25 25.85 4.18
N PRO A 336 -5.71 25.39 3.00
CA PRO A 336 -7.12 25.07 2.79
C PRO A 336 -7.66 24.09 3.82
N ARG A 337 -8.98 24.12 4.04
CA ARG A 337 -9.66 23.16 4.91
C ARG A 337 -10.47 22.16 4.11
N ASP A 338 -10.52 20.93 4.58
CA ASP A 338 -11.34 19.86 4.01
C ASP A 338 -12.80 19.96 4.49
N ALA A 339 -13.60 18.95 4.14
CA ALA A 339 -15.02 18.89 4.49
C ALA A 339 -15.29 18.70 6.00
N SER A 340 -14.34 18.17 6.79
CA SER A 340 -14.47 18.13 8.26
C SER A 340 -14.04 19.43 8.93
N GLY A 341 -13.45 20.35 8.17
CA GLY A 341 -12.91 21.60 8.66
C GLY A 341 -11.47 21.49 9.13
N ASP A 342 -10.81 20.35 8.92
CA ASP A 342 -9.39 20.17 9.22
C ASP A 342 -8.51 20.67 8.07
N TYR A 343 -7.22 20.89 8.31
CA TYR A 343 -6.31 21.36 7.26
C TYR A 343 -6.04 20.27 6.21
N ASP A 344 -6.33 20.59 4.94
CA ASP A 344 -6.01 19.76 3.78
C ASP A 344 -4.60 20.06 3.27
N TYR A 345 -3.61 19.45 3.92
CA TYR A 345 -2.19 19.60 3.55
C TYR A 345 -1.83 18.94 2.22
N GLU A 346 -2.67 18.06 1.70
CA GLU A 346 -2.46 17.42 0.40
C GLU A 346 -3.21 18.20 -0.72
N SER A 347 -3.80 19.35 -0.41
CA SER A 347 -4.40 20.23 -1.41
C SER A 347 -3.33 20.89 -2.26
N LEU A 348 -3.55 20.96 -3.58
CA LEU A 348 -2.68 21.72 -4.48
C LEU A 348 -2.53 23.18 -4.00
N TYR A 349 -3.59 23.77 -3.43
CA TYR A 349 -3.61 25.14 -2.94
C TYR A 349 -2.99 25.32 -1.55
N ALA A 350 -2.45 24.24 -0.95
CA ALA A 350 -1.52 24.36 0.17
C ALA A 350 -0.15 24.92 -0.29
N LEU A 351 0.14 24.92 -1.60
CA LEU A 351 1.32 25.55 -2.18
C LEU A 351 1.05 27.00 -2.60
N ASN A 352 2.08 27.83 -2.47
CA ASN A 352 2.13 29.18 -3.03
C ASN A 352 2.43 29.10 -4.54
N ILE A 353 1.44 28.64 -5.31
CA ILE A 353 1.51 28.47 -6.77
C ILE A 353 1.92 29.76 -7.50
N PRO A 354 1.43 30.96 -7.12
CA PRO A 354 1.87 32.20 -7.76
C PRO A 354 3.37 32.46 -7.58
N LEU A 355 3.91 32.26 -6.38
CA LEU A 355 5.35 32.43 -6.11
C LEU A 355 6.18 31.41 -6.87
N LEU A 356 5.73 30.15 -6.89
CA LEU A 356 6.39 29.08 -7.64
C LEU A 356 6.48 29.43 -9.14
N ASN A 357 5.37 29.79 -9.77
CA ASN A 357 5.36 30.13 -11.20
C ASN A 357 6.24 31.34 -11.50
N LYS A 358 6.22 32.37 -10.64
CA LYS A 358 7.14 33.50 -10.76
C LYS A 358 8.59 33.03 -10.75
N HIS A 359 8.98 32.21 -9.77
CA HIS A 359 10.34 31.69 -9.65
C HIS A 359 10.74 30.78 -10.82
N LEU A 360 9.83 29.94 -11.31
CA LEU A 360 10.07 29.12 -12.49
C LEU A 360 10.36 30.00 -13.72
N GLN A 361 9.53 31.02 -13.97
CA GLN A 361 9.75 31.94 -15.09
C GLN A 361 11.11 32.64 -14.98
N GLN A 362 11.42 33.20 -13.82
CA GLN A 362 12.71 33.87 -13.56
C GLN A 362 13.90 32.93 -13.80
N LEU A 363 13.84 31.68 -13.34
CA LEU A 363 14.87 30.69 -13.59
C LEU A 363 15.01 30.38 -15.09
N PHE A 364 13.91 30.19 -15.82
CA PHE A 364 13.95 29.93 -17.26
C PHE A 364 14.46 31.12 -18.08
N ASP A 365 14.33 32.34 -17.56
CA ASP A 365 14.89 33.57 -18.13
C ASP A 365 16.35 33.81 -17.71
N GLY A 366 16.93 32.94 -16.87
CA GLY A 366 18.31 33.01 -16.41
C GLY A 366 18.55 33.95 -15.22
N GLU A 367 17.49 34.41 -14.56
CA GLU A 367 17.56 35.28 -13.38
C GLU A 367 17.90 34.49 -12.10
N GLU A 368 18.44 35.19 -11.11
CA GLU A 368 18.65 34.66 -9.76
C GLU A 368 17.38 34.78 -8.91
N ILE A 369 17.00 33.71 -8.22
CA ILE A 369 15.92 33.72 -7.23
C ILE A 369 16.47 33.41 -5.83
N THR A 370 15.73 33.82 -4.80
CA THR A 370 15.90 33.32 -3.43
C THR A 370 14.83 32.27 -3.15
N LEU A 371 15.24 31.03 -2.93
CA LEU A 371 14.32 29.94 -2.61
C LEU A 371 13.71 30.17 -1.20
N PRO A 372 12.37 30.07 -1.03
CA PRO A 372 11.78 30.07 0.30
C PRO A 372 12.20 28.81 1.08
N HIS A 373 11.95 28.82 2.37
CA HIS A 373 12.09 27.67 3.25
C HIS A 373 10.82 27.52 4.09
N TYR A 374 10.23 26.33 4.11
CA TYR A 374 9.08 26.06 4.96
C TYR A 374 9.49 25.35 6.25
N ASN A 375 9.22 25.98 7.38
CA ASN A 375 9.52 25.41 8.68
C ASN A 375 8.33 24.57 9.18
N PHE A 376 8.49 23.24 9.17
CA PHE A 376 7.42 22.32 9.59
C PHE A 376 7.03 22.43 11.08
N HIS A 377 7.95 22.88 11.95
CA HIS A 377 7.67 23.04 13.37
C HIS A 377 6.77 24.26 13.61
N SER A 378 7.17 25.44 13.14
CA SER A 378 6.37 26.67 13.27
C SER A 378 5.17 26.71 12.32
N GLY A 379 5.27 26.04 11.17
CA GLY A 379 4.25 26.06 10.11
C GLY A 379 4.25 27.35 9.30
N THR A 380 5.41 27.98 9.09
CA THR A 380 5.55 29.28 8.41
C THR A 380 6.50 29.19 7.22
N SER A 381 6.21 29.98 6.18
CA SER A 381 7.10 30.15 5.02
C SER A 381 8.04 31.33 5.25
N GLU A 382 9.34 31.11 5.10
CA GLU A 382 10.41 32.06 5.40
C GLU A 382 11.27 32.30 4.14
N LEU A 383 11.55 33.56 3.81
CA LEU A 383 12.45 33.92 2.69
C LEU A 383 13.87 34.26 3.15
N GLU A 384 14.02 34.64 4.42
CA GLU A 384 15.32 35.03 4.98
C GLU A 384 16.25 33.82 5.11
N GLY A 385 17.50 33.97 4.68
CA GLY A 385 18.48 32.87 4.69
C GLY A 385 18.28 31.82 3.60
N GLY A 386 17.31 32.02 2.70
CA GLY A 386 17.04 31.15 1.57
C GLY A 386 18.23 31.01 0.60
N ARG A 387 18.42 29.81 0.06
CA ARG A 387 19.45 29.54 -0.95
C ARG A 387 19.15 30.32 -2.23
N LYS A 388 20.17 30.97 -2.79
CA LYS A 388 20.12 31.59 -4.12
C LYS A 388 20.27 30.54 -5.22
N LEU A 389 19.43 30.60 -6.24
CA LEU A 389 19.41 29.67 -7.37
C LEU A 389 19.42 30.44 -8.69
N VAL A 390 20.12 29.90 -9.68
CA VAL A 390 20.12 30.34 -11.08
C VAL A 390 20.13 29.10 -11.96
N LEU A 391 19.44 29.16 -13.11
CA LEU A 391 19.41 28.06 -14.08
C LEU A 391 20.17 28.47 -15.34
N ARG A 392 21.42 28.03 -15.46
CA ARG A 392 22.31 28.33 -16.61
C ARG A 392 21.97 27.45 -17.81
N GLU A 393 22.57 27.70 -18.97
CA GLU A 393 22.24 27.02 -20.23
C GLU A 393 22.33 25.48 -20.17
N ASN A 394 23.37 24.93 -19.53
CA ASN A 394 23.58 23.48 -19.36
C ASN A 394 22.96 22.89 -18.08
N ASP A 395 22.23 23.71 -17.31
CA ASP A 395 21.58 23.25 -16.09
C ASP A 395 20.22 22.62 -16.41
N ILE A 396 19.82 21.65 -15.59
CA ILE A 396 18.50 21.01 -15.64
C ILE A 396 17.79 21.22 -14.30
N LEU A 397 16.58 21.75 -14.33
CA LEU A 397 15.79 21.95 -13.11
C LEU A 397 15.20 20.61 -12.67
N VAL A 398 15.34 20.22 -11.41
CA VAL A 398 14.73 19.00 -10.85
C VAL A 398 13.79 19.41 -9.73
N VAL A 399 12.48 19.34 -9.97
CA VAL A 399 11.45 19.75 -9.02
C VAL A 399 10.77 18.52 -8.46
N GLU A 400 10.84 18.34 -7.14
CA GLU A 400 10.20 17.22 -6.45
C GLU A 400 9.07 17.68 -5.53
N GLY A 401 7.99 16.91 -5.49
CA GLY A 401 6.93 17.09 -4.51
C GLY A 401 5.65 16.37 -4.92
N ILE A 402 4.69 16.26 -4.00
CA ILE A 402 3.49 15.43 -4.20
C ILE A 402 2.65 15.87 -5.42
N HIS A 403 2.71 17.14 -5.80
CA HIS A 403 1.95 17.72 -6.92
C HIS A 403 2.78 17.95 -8.20
N ALA A 404 4.05 17.52 -8.27
CA ALA A 404 4.92 17.90 -9.38
C ALA A 404 4.40 17.45 -10.77
N LEU A 405 3.55 16.42 -10.83
CA LEU A 405 2.92 15.92 -12.06
C LEU A 405 1.56 16.54 -12.36
N ASN A 406 1.01 17.38 -11.47
CA ASN A 406 -0.24 18.08 -11.70
C ASN A 406 -0.03 19.16 -12.78
N PRO A 407 -0.76 19.12 -13.92
CA PRO A 407 -0.59 20.08 -15.01
C PRO A 407 -0.77 21.54 -14.59
N GLU A 408 -1.63 21.82 -13.61
CA GLU A 408 -1.87 23.18 -13.10
C GLU A 408 -0.61 23.82 -12.52
N LEU A 409 0.29 23.02 -11.95
CA LEU A 409 1.49 23.50 -11.26
C LEU A 409 2.49 24.17 -12.21
N THR A 410 2.59 23.65 -13.45
CA THR A 410 3.60 24.06 -14.44
C THR A 410 2.99 24.43 -15.78
N ALA A 411 1.75 24.91 -15.78
CA ALA A 411 0.99 25.24 -16.99
C ALA A 411 1.70 26.26 -17.90
N GLN A 412 2.57 27.12 -17.34
CA GLN A 412 3.32 28.15 -18.08
C GLN A 412 4.60 27.61 -18.75
N ILE A 413 5.04 26.40 -18.40
CA ILE A 413 6.25 25.78 -18.98
C ILE A 413 5.84 24.93 -20.19
N PRO A 414 6.53 25.05 -21.35
CA PRO A 414 6.25 24.22 -22.52
C PRO A 414 6.44 22.72 -22.25
N GLU A 415 5.62 21.88 -22.87
CA GLU A 415 5.60 20.43 -22.64
C GLU A 415 6.90 19.75 -23.08
N GLU A 416 7.49 20.18 -24.18
CA GLU A 416 8.76 19.68 -24.71
C GLU A 416 9.96 19.92 -23.77
N LYS A 417 9.82 20.83 -22.80
CA LYS A 417 10.86 21.10 -21.79
C LYS A 417 10.74 20.20 -20.56
N LYS A 418 9.65 19.42 -20.43
CA LYS A 418 9.34 18.64 -19.23
C LYS A 418 9.68 17.17 -19.40
N TYR A 419 10.14 16.56 -18.33
CA TYR A 419 10.23 15.12 -18.16
C TYR A 419 9.62 14.74 -16.82
N ARG A 420 8.65 13.84 -16.79
CA ARG A 420 7.88 13.50 -15.59
C ARG A 420 8.29 12.14 -15.05
N VAL A 421 8.68 12.09 -13.79
CA VAL A 421 8.96 10.87 -13.04
C VAL A 421 7.90 10.68 -11.97
N TYR A 422 7.24 9.53 -11.96
CA TYR A 422 6.36 9.14 -10.86
C TYR A 422 7.05 8.08 -10.00
N ALA A 423 7.37 8.43 -8.77
CA ALA A 423 8.03 7.57 -7.79
C ALA A 423 7.02 7.09 -6.74
N SER A 424 6.82 5.77 -6.62
CA SER A 424 5.90 5.17 -5.66
C SER A 424 6.48 3.93 -5.00
N ALA A 425 6.15 3.68 -3.73
CA ALA A 425 6.54 2.46 -3.04
C ALA A 425 5.52 1.36 -3.38
N LEU A 426 5.78 0.66 -4.49
CA LEU A 426 4.93 -0.40 -5.02
C LEU A 426 5.47 -1.74 -4.51
N THR A 427 5.06 -2.13 -3.31
CA THR A 427 5.41 -3.44 -2.74
C THR A 427 4.88 -4.56 -3.63
N THR A 428 5.79 -5.35 -4.22
CA THR A 428 5.45 -6.46 -5.12
C THR A 428 5.66 -7.84 -4.50
N ILE A 429 6.36 -7.94 -3.37
CA ILE A 429 6.47 -9.22 -2.63
C ILE A 429 5.13 -9.56 -1.98
N LEU A 430 4.74 -10.83 -2.07
CA LEU A 430 3.48 -11.34 -1.51
C LEU A 430 3.74 -12.04 -0.18
N LEU A 431 2.75 -12.16 0.70
CA LEU A 431 2.87 -13.08 1.84
C LEU A 431 2.91 -14.53 1.33
N ASP A 432 1.93 -14.86 0.48
CA ASP A 432 1.86 -16.06 -0.34
C ASP A 432 1.05 -15.73 -1.60
N ASN A 433 0.93 -16.67 -2.55
CA ASN A 433 0.26 -16.46 -3.83
C ASN A 433 -1.18 -15.91 -3.73
N HIS A 434 -1.90 -16.10 -2.62
CA HIS A 434 -3.28 -15.62 -2.45
C HIS A 434 -3.41 -14.46 -1.44
N ASN A 435 -2.29 -14.06 -0.82
CA ASN A 435 -2.24 -13.00 0.20
C ASN A 435 -1.23 -11.93 -0.22
N TYR A 436 -1.71 -10.90 -0.92
CA TYR A 436 -0.89 -9.76 -1.30
C TYR A 436 -0.57 -8.83 -0.11
N ILE A 437 0.50 -8.05 -0.26
CA ILE A 437 0.87 -7.00 0.70
C ILE A 437 0.39 -5.65 0.15
N PRO A 438 -0.51 -4.92 0.83
CA PRO A 438 -0.93 -3.61 0.38
C PRO A 438 0.23 -2.62 0.30
N THR A 439 0.42 -2.01 -0.87
CA THR A 439 1.42 -0.93 -1.08
C THR A 439 1.22 0.24 -0.11
N THR A 440 -0.03 0.48 0.30
CA THR A 440 -0.41 1.47 1.31
C THR A 440 0.17 1.18 2.69
N ASP A 441 0.34 -0.08 3.07
CA ASP A 441 0.84 -0.46 4.40
C ASP A 441 2.32 -0.12 4.53
N ASN A 442 3.10 -0.44 3.51
CA ASN A 442 4.51 -0.09 3.45
C ASN A 442 4.71 1.43 3.52
N ARG A 443 3.91 2.20 2.77
CA ARG A 443 3.94 3.67 2.82
C ARG A 443 3.53 4.23 4.18
N LEU A 444 2.53 3.64 4.83
CA LEU A 444 2.13 4.03 6.18
C LEU A 444 3.26 3.74 7.19
N LEU A 445 3.92 2.59 7.11
CA LEU A 445 5.07 2.26 7.96
C LEU A 445 6.23 3.24 7.77
N ARG A 446 6.59 3.55 6.53
CA ARG A 446 7.57 4.60 6.19
C ARG A 446 7.18 5.95 6.82
N ARG A 447 5.89 6.32 6.71
CA ARG A 447 5.36 7.57 7.27
C ARG A 447 5.44 7.61 8.79
N ILE A 448 5.04 6.54 9.47
CA ILE A 448 5.07 6.43 10.94
C ILE A 448 6.50 6.63 11.46
N ILE A 449 7.48 5.95 10.86
CA ILE A 449 8.90 6.08 11.29
C ILE A 449 9.40 7.50 11.05
N ARG A 450 9.18 8.05 9.85
CA ARG A 450 9.65 9.39 9.49
C ARG A 450 9.02 10.46 10.38
N ASP A 451 7.70 10.43 10.53
CA ASP A 451 6.96 11.44 11.29
C ASP A 451 7.34 11.38 12.78
N TYR A 452 7.56 10.17 13.33
CA TYR A 452 8.06 9.99 14.70
C TYR A 452 9.46 10.56 14.90
N LYS A 453 10.39 10.27 14.00
CA LYS A 453 11.80 10.70 14.14
C LYS A 453 12.02 12.18 13.86
N TYR A 454 11.36 12.72 12.83
CA TYR A 454 11.74 14.01 12.25
C TYR A 454 10.68 15.10 12.40
N ARG A 455 9.44 14.73 12.79
CA ARG A 455 8.32 15.68 12.87
C ARG A 455 7.65 15.73 14.24
N GLY A 456 8.11 14.93 15.20
CA GLY A 456 7.58 14.89 16.56
C GLY A 456 6.12 14.41 16.63
N CYS A 457 5.64 13.64 15.63
CA CYS A 457 4.29 13.09 15.64
C CYS A 457 4.29 11.65 16.18
N SER A 458 3.32 11.30 17.01
CA SER A 458 3.19 9.91 17.46
C SER A 458 2.64 9.00 16.35
N ALA A 459 2.79 7.68 16.52
CA ALA A 459 2.15 6.72 15.63
C ALA A 459 0.63 6.89 15.59
N GLN A 460 0.03 7.25 16.73
CA GLN A 460 -1.40 7.51 16.85
C GLN A 460 -1.79 8.70 15.94
N ASP A 461 -1.06 9.82 16.01
CA ASP A 461 -1.35 11.00 15.17
C ASP A 461 -1.23 10.68 13.67
N THR A 462 -0.19 9.94 13.29
CA THR A 462 0.02 9.56 11.88
C THR A 462 -1.07 8.63 11.37
N ILE A 463 -1.49 7.62 12.16
CA ILE A 463 -2.57 6.70 11.79
C ILE A 463 -3.89 7.46 11.69
N HIS A 464 -4.18 8.34 12.64
CA HIS A 464 -5.39 9.15 12.67
C HIS A 464 -5.57 9.96 11.37
N ARG A 465 -4.48 10.59 10.90
CA ARG A 465 -4.49 11.43 9.69
C ARG A 465 -4.43 10.66 8.38
N TRP A 466 -4.20 9.35 8.41
CA TRP A 466 -3.94 8.58 7.19
C TRP A 466 -5.11 8.58 6.21
N ALA A 467 -6.35 8.58 6.68
CA ALA A 467 -7.53 8.63 5.82
C ALA A 467 -7.60 9.93 4.99
N SER A 468 -7.35 11.08 5.63
CA SER A 468 -7.31 12.40 4.97
C SER A 468 -6.20 12.45 3.91
N VAL A 469 -5.02 11.91 4.24
CA VAL A 469 -3.90 11.81 3.30
C VAL A 469 -4.27 10.99 2.06
N ARG A 470 -4.92 9.84 2.26
CA ARG A 470 -5.36 8.96 1.16
C ARG A 470 -6.42 9.63 0.30
N ALA A 471 -7.32 10.41 0.89
CA ALA A 471 -8.30 11.20 0.15
C ALA A 471 -7.62 12.27 -0.72
N GLY A 472 -6.65 12.99 -0.16
CA GLY A 472 -5.83 13.96 -0.90
C GLY A 472 -5.07 13.33 -2.06
N GLU A 473 -4.45 12.16 -1.85
CA GLU A 473 -3.76 11.40 -2.90
C GLU A 473 -4.69 10.99 -4.06
N ASN A 474 -5.87 10.48 -3.74
CA ASN A 474 -6.87 10.08 -4.74
C ASN A 474 -7.35 11.28 -5.58
N LYS A 475 -7.42 12.46 -4.98
CA LYS A 475 -7.90 13.67 -5.65
C LYS A 475 -6.82 14.38 -6.47
N TRP A 476 -5.62 14.51 -5.91
CA TRP A 476 -4.60 15.44 -6.43
C TRP A 476 -3.38 14.79 -7.04
N ILE A 477 -3.17 13.48 -6.86
CA ILE A 477 -1.91 12.80 -7.19
C ILE A 477 -2.15 11.63 -8.16
N PHE A 478 -2.97 10.65 -7.77
CA PHE A 478 -3.22 9.46 -8.61
C PHE A 478 -3.84 9.74 -9.98
N PRO A 479 -4.70 10.77 -10.18
CA PRO A 479 -5.21 11.10 -11.51
C PRO A 479 -4.11 11.45 -12.53
N TYR A 480 -2.93 11.88 -12.06
CA TYR A 480 -1.84 12.34 -12.91
C TYR A 480 -0.67 11.36 -13.01
N GLN A 481 -0.73 10.19 -12.36
CA GLN A 481 0.41 9.25 -12.34
C GLN A 481 0.76 8.72 -13.74
N GLU A 482 -0.24 8.41 -14.57
CA GLU A 482 -0.03 7.90 -15.93
C GLU A 482 0.47 8.99 -16.91
N ASN A 483 0.51 10.26 -16.50
CA ASN A 483 1.16 11.34 -17.26
C ASN A 483 2.70 11.26 -17.18
N ALA A 484 3.26 10.38 -16.34
CA ALA A 484 4.70 10.25 -16.16
C ALA A 484 5.41 9.73 -17.42
N ASP A 485 6.55 10.29 -17.79
CA ASP A 485 7.43 9.76 -18.82
C ASP A 485 8.16 8.49 -18.34
N ALA A 486 8.45 8.42 -17.04
CA ALA A 486 9.00 7.25 -16.39
C ALA A 486 8.32 7.01 -15.04
N MET A 487 8.03 5.74 -14.77
CA MET A 487 7.62 5.29 -13.45
C MET A 487 8.83 4.70 -12.72
N PHE A 488 8.89 4.88 -11.41
CA PHE A 488 9.97 4.37 -10.57
C PHE A 488 9.40 3.77 -9.29
N ASN A 489 9.65 2.49 -9.08
CA ASN A 489 9.29 1.85 -7.84
C ASN A 489 10.40 2.04 -6.79
N THR A 490 10.04 2.66 -5.68
CA THR A 490 10.97 2.89 -4.57
C THR A 490 10.92 1.79 -3.51
N ALA A 491 10.01 0.81 -3.65
CA ALA A 491 9.95 -0.33 -2.74
C ALA A 491 11.16 -1.25 -2.97
N MET A 492 11.76 -1.70 -1.86
CA MET A 492 12.88 -2.64 -1.89
C MET A 492 12.41 -3.99 -1.35
N LEU A 493 12.86 -5.08 -1.95
CA LEU A 493 12.41 -6.43 -1.60
C LEU A 493 12.52 -6.72 -0.10
N PHE A 494 13.63 -6.29 0.50
CA PHE A 494 13.97 -6.55 1.90
C PHE A 494 13.45 -5.48 2.89
N GLU A 495 12.81 -4.40 2.42
CA GLU A 495 12.66 -3.21 3.26
C GLU A 495 11.85 -3.45 4.54
N LEU A 496 10.78 -4.25 4.44
CA LEU A 496 9.87 -4.50 5.55
C LEU A 496 10.59 -5.22 6.70
N ALA A 497 11.56 -6.06 6.35
CA ALA A 497 12.39 -6.80 7.30
C ALA A 497 13.36 -5.92 8.09
N VAL A 498 13.73 -4.76 7.54
CA VAL A 498 14.56 -3.76 8.25
C VAL A 498 13.68 -2.77 8.99
N ILE A 499 12.65 -2.25 8.31
CA ILE A 499 11.70 -1.25 8.82
C ILE A 499 11.00 -1.77 10.08
N LYS A 500 10.69 -3.07 10.16
CA LYS A 500 10.00 -3.64 11.34
C LYS A 500 10.73 -3.39 12.65
N ASN A 501 12.06 -3.42 12.66
CA ASN A 501 12.86 -3.20 13.88
C ASN A 501 12.65 -1.80 14.47
N GLN A 502 12.26 -0.83 13.63
CA GLN A 502 11.96 0.53 14.06
C GLN A 502 10.45 0.79 14.20
N ALA A 503 9.63 0.18 13.35
CA ALA A 503 8.19 0.35 13.38
C ALA A 503 7.53 -0.31 14.61
N GLU A 504 7.95 -1.52 14.99
CA GLU A 504 7.30 -2.26 16.09
C GLU A 504 7.32 -1.51 17.44
N PRO A 505 8.47 -0.95 17.90
CA PRO A 505 8.50 -0.18 19.15
C PRO A 505 7.61 1.07 19.11
N ILE A 506 7.47 1.70 17.94
CA ILE A 506 6.65 2.90 17.74
C ILE A 506 5.16 2.54 17.75
N LEU A 507 4.77 1.48 17.04
CA LEU A 507 3.39 0.99 16.98
C LEU A 507 2.87 0.50 18.34
N ARG A 508 3.73 -0.13 19.15
CA ARG A 508 3.37 -0.61 20.51
C ARG A 508 3.03 0.52 21.49
N GLN A 509 3.39 1.77 21.17
CA GLN A 509 3.05 2.93 21.99
C GLN A 509 1.58 3.37 21.82
N VAL A 510 0.87 2.89 20.78
CA VAL A 510 -0.53 3.25 20.54
C VAL A 510 -1.44 2.60 21.60
N PRO A 511 -2.09 3.38 22.48
CA PRO A 511 -2.89 2.83 23.58
C PRO A 511 -4.08 2.00 23.12
N GLN A 512 -4.43 0.93 23.84
CA GLN A 512 -5.56 0.05 23.48
C GLN A 512 -6.91 0.77 23.49
N ASN A 513 -7.07 1.84 24.28
CA ASN A 513 -8.28 2.63 24.34
C ASN A 513 -8.42 3.67 23.19
N ALA A 514 -7.39 3.82 22.35
CA ALA A 514 -7.42 4.68 21.18
C ALA A 514 -7.99 3.93 19.95
N PRO A 515 -8.86 4.54 19.13
CA PRO A 515 -9.35 3.93 17.88
C PRO A 515 -8.22 3.49 16.95
N GLU A 516 -7.12 4.25 16.90
CA GLU A 516 -5.95 3.97 16.06
C GLU A 516 -5.25 2.66 16.41
N HIS A 517 -5.54 2.08 17.59
CA HIS A 517 -5.00 0.80 18.01
C HIS A 517 -5.37 -0.34 17.05
N ALA A 518 -6.54 -0.28 16.40
CA ALA A 518 -6.95 -1.30 15.45
C ALA A 518 -5.98 -1.42 14.27
N GLU A 519 -5.56 -0.29 13.72
CA GLU A 519 -4.60 -0.26 12.62
C GLU A 519 -3.17 -0.59 13.11
N ALA A 520 -2.78 -0.10 14.29
CA ALA A 520 -1.48 -0.42 14.87
C ALA A 520 -1.33 -1.93 15.15
N TYR A 521 -2.36 -2.56 15.73
CA TYR A 521 -2.42 -3.99 15.96
C TYR A 521 -2.35 -4.78 14.65
N ARG A 522 -3.07 -4.34 13.61
CA ARG A 522 -3.06 -4.97 12.29
C ARG A 522 -1.67 -4.91 11.65
N LEU A 523 -0.96 -3.78 11.75
CA LEU A 523 0.39 -3.62 11.24
C LEU A 523 1.39 -4.48 12.02
N LEU A 524 1.29 -4.54 13.35
CA LEU A 524 2.13 -5.41 14.19
C LEU A 524 1.94 -6.89 13.83
N LYS A 525 0.70 -7.33 13.69
CA LYS A 525 0.38 -8.71 13.27
C LYS A 525 0.90 -8.98 11.84
N PHE A 526 0.99 -7.97 10.98
CA PHE A 526 1.49 -8.14 9.61
C PHE A 526 3.02 -8.29 9.62
N LEU A 527 3.70 -7.43 10.37
CA LEU A 527 5.15 -7.47 10.50
C LEU A 527 5.68 -8.75 11.17
N SER A 528 4.84 -9.47 11.94
CA SER A 528 5.24 -10.74 12.55
C SER A 528 5.48 -11.87 11.55
N TYR A 529 5.02 -11.74 10.30
CA TYR A 529 5.27 -12.73 9.24
C TYR A 529 6.66 -12.63 8.64
N ILE A 530 7.36 -11.51 8.87
CA ILE A 530 8.58 -11.17 8.15
C ILE A 530 9.78 -11.37 9.07
N ALA A 531 10.76 -12.18 8.65
CA ALA A 531 12.01 -12.35 9.37
C ALA A 531 12.77 -11.01 9.42
N PRO A 532 13.25 -10.55 10.59
CA PRO A 532 13.97 -9.30 10.69
C PRO A 532 15.40 -9.43 10.12
N ILE A 533 15.92 -8.34 9.56
CA ILE A 533 17.34 -8.20 9.20
C ILE A 533 17.90 -6.90 9.77
N THR A 534 19.22 -6.84 10.01
CA THR A 534 19.88 -5.63 10.51
C THR A 534 20.03 -4.57 9.41
N ASP A 535 20.15 -3.30 9.78
CA ASP A 535 20.37 -2.20 8.82
C ASP A 535 21.85 -1.89 8.57
N LEU A 536 22.79 -2.68 9.12
CA LEU A 536 24.23 -2.44 9.06
C LEU A 536 24.77 -2.47 7.63
N GLU A 537 24.25 -3.37 6.81
CA GLU A 537 24.74 -3.59 5.44
C GLU A 537 24.06 -2.69 4.40
N ILE A 538 23.10 -1.87 4.82
CA ILE A 538 22.38 -0.98 3.90
C ILE A 538 23.29 0.18 3.51
N PRO A 539 23.52 0.44 2.21
CA PRO A 539 24.37 1.54 1.78
C PRO A 539 23.89 2.91 2.31
N PRO A 540 24.79 3.86 2.60
CA PRO A 540 24.40 5.20 3.05
C PRO A 540 23.64 6.00 1.97
N THR A 541 23.71 5.56 0.71
CA THR A 541 23.00 6.12 -0.44
C THR A 541 21.63 5.47 -0.69
N SER A 542 21.26 4.43 0.04
CA SER A 542 19.98 3.73 -0.12
C SER A 542 18.79 4.67 0.12
N LEU A 543 17.69 4.46 -0.63
CA LEU A 543 16.43 5.18 -0.37
C LEU A 543 15.92 4.95 1.06
N LEU A 544 16.21 3.78 1.64
CA LEU A 544 15.73 3.43 2.98
C LEU A 544 16.39 4.26 4.08
N ARG A 545 17.56 4.87 3.81
CA ARG A 545 18.26 5.71 4.79
C ARG A 545 17.51 7.00 5.14
N GLU A 546 16.54 7.41 4.31
CA GLU A 546 15.56 8.46 4.63
C GLU A 546 14.74 8.10 5.89
N PHE A 547 14.40 6.82 6.07
CA PHE A 547 13.56 6.34 7.17
C PHE A 547 14.40 5.77 8.31
N LEU A 548 15.48 5.05 7.96
CA LEU A 548 16.31 4.34 8.92
C LEU A 548 17.32 5.24 9.62
N GLY A 549 17.76 6.34 8.98
CA GLY A 549 18.92 7.14 9.39
C GLY A 549 20.23 6.59 8.81
N GLY A 550 21.33 7.36 8.94
CA GLY A 550 22.64 6.98 8.38
C GLY A 550 22.84 7.33 6.90
N SER A 551 22.05 8.27 6.37
CA SER A 551 22.11 8.72 4.99
C SER A 551 23.35 9.59 4.71
N SER A 552 23.99 9.41 3.55
CA SER A 552 24.98 10.36 3.02
C SER A 552 24.35 11.65 2.50
N PHE A 553 23.05 11.62 2.22
CA PHE A 553 22.27 12.80 1.83
C PHE A 553 21.77 13.58 3.03
N LYS A 554 21.80 14.92 2.92
CA LYS A 554 21.10 15.84 3.82
C LYS A 554 19.69 16.09 3.31
N TYR A 555 18.69 15.98 4.17
CA TYR A 555 17.28 16.15 3.83
C TYR A 555 16.77 17.52 4.26
#